data_AF-A0A0P7YTQ2-F1
#
_entry.id   AF-A0A0P7YTQ2-F1
#
_cell.length_a   1.000
_cell.length_b   1.000
_cell.length_c   1.000
_cell.angle_alpha   90.00
_cell.angle_beta   90.00
_cell.angle_gamma   90.00
#
_symmetry.space_group_name_H-M   'P 1'
#
loop_
_entity.id
_entity.type
_entity.pdbx_description
1 polymer ?
#
loop_
_entity_poly.entity_id
_entity_poly.type
_entity_poly.pdbx_seq_one_letter_code
_entity_poly.pdbx_strand_id
1 'polypeptide(L)'
;MPNTTINYAQLLETNNLMQITTDETYWLCVTRTVQESKLFPVPSYMMLSYLMAYYRYPSLLRKIEGRMSAEEVGDRARNMGMKIQNPAMGWALPGFYLLGREWLINMGLLRPTDAIEDLIYVMDFWKRFQLSYHRNDGHRTNKEFGHRNQAMPERRLQVFHADMYDCEQGDELHEAAQSFMATASQYGFLVSCESRISLHNHGPYKIGENKEMIVRDFMDLAECDWPWLDDVAEGVDYNNLTVTMAVKDAHFYLVDDWGSFEAEPEFTADKLVGVGLYTSDNISEGHIPVGMGSREELIETLKKLDGQIKEATEKLWRRIAGWSRDQMIDAGAITYFAICKDLAHVAGVYDPDDWVMVDERAERFRPLLNDEFSRDALGELVGLVSHPSQQVMDYTMAMHSNNPTRMYSSIPYSVLSGEPFTVSCGPVFPGASHLNPKKDVYTTTRGKLTLAEYNRISQEFVPELCQPRYLHLCDTWVKYHAHTDLARELYETEQKHSRLLKGKGAGLRRDDIEALRKG
;
A
#
# COMPACT_ATOMS: atom_id res chain seq x y z
N MET A 1 -11.10 0.61 -36.49
CA MET A 1 -10.51 0.27 -35.18
C MET A 1 -9.06 -0.09 -35.46
N PRO A 2 -8.05 0.48 -34.78
CA PRO A 2 -6.68 0.01 -34.96
C PRO A 2 -6.64 -1.45 -34.49
N ASN A 3 -6.16 -2.36 -35.33
CA ASN A 3 -5.88 -3.73 -34.96
C ASN A 3 -4.81 -3.74 -33.86
N THR A 4 -5.19 -3.84 -32.58
CA THR A 4 -4.24 -4.18 -31.52
C THR A 4 -4.02 -5.67 -31.52
N THR A 5 -3.13 -6.13 -32.40
CA THR A 5 -2.66 -7.51 -32.37
C THR A 5 -1.76 -7.65 -31.16
N ILE A 6 -2.20 -8.38 -30.13
CA ILE A 6 -1.36 -8.79 -28.99
C ILE A 6 -0.10 -9.42 -29.60
N ASN A 7 1.07 -8.87 -29.29
CA ASN A 7 2.32 -9.40 -29.83
C ASN A 7 2.94 -10.44 -28.89
N TYR A 8 3.84 -11.26 -29.43
CA TYR A 8 4.48 -12.34 -28.69
C TYR A 8 5.23 -11.85 -27.44
N ALA A 9 5.94 -10.72 -27.52
CA ALA A 9 6.70 -10.18 -26.41
C ALA A 9 5.79 -9.69 -25.26
N GLN A 10 4.68 -9.02 -25.60
CA GLN A 10 3.68 -8.60 -24.62
C GLN A 10 3.06 -9.80 -23.91
N LEU A 11 2.68 -10.84 -24.65
CA LEU A 11 2.10 -12.04 -24.06
C LEU A 11 3.10 -12.76 -23.14
N LEU A 12 4.37 -12.87 -23.57
CA LEU A 12 5.44 -13.42 -22.73
C LEU A 12 5.61 -12.62 -21.43
N GLU A 13 5.67 -11.30 -21.53
CA GLU A 13 5.83 -10.42 -20.37
C GLU A 13 4.64 -10.53 -19.42
N THR A 14 3.40 -10.44 -19.91
CA THR A 14 2.20 -10.53 -19.06
C THR A 14 2.12 -11.89 -18.36
N ASN A 15 2.37 -13.00 -19.07
CA ASN A 15 2.39 -14.32 -18.44
C ASN A 15 3.51 -14.47 -17.41
N ASN A 16 4.68 -13.83 -17.62
CA ASN A 16 5.75 -13.80 -16.63
C ASN A 16 5.34 -13.01 -15.38
N LEU A 17 4.73 -11.84 -15.54
CA LEU A 17 4.23 -11.04 -14.41
C LEU A 17 3.18 -11.82 -13.60
N MET A 18 2.25 -12.50 -14.27
CA MET A 18 1.26 -13.37 -13.60
C MET A 18 1.90 -14.52 -12.82
N GLN A 19 2.98 -15.11 -13.34
CA GLN A 19 3.72 -16.16 -12.64
C GLN A 19 4.43 -15.61 -11.40
N ILE A 20 5.03 -14.42 -11.48
CA ILE A 20 5.61 -13.74 -10.31
C ILE A 20 4.54 -13.51 -9.24
N THR A 21 3.38 -12.97 -9.63
CA THR A 21 2.26 -12.75 -8.70
C THR A 21 1.70 -14.07 -8.15
N THR A 22 1.70 -15.15 -8.93
CA THR A 22 1.32 -16.50 -8.46
C THR A 22 2.22 -16.96 -7.32
N ASP A 23 3.53 -16.92 -7.55
CA ASP A 23 4.51 -17.43 -6.59
C ASP A 23 4.57 -16.56 -5.32
N GLU A 24 4.32 -15.26 -5.45
CA GLU A 24 4.23 -14.35 -4.31
C GLU A 24 2.93 -14.53 -3.52
N THR A 25 1.78 -14.54 -4.20
CA THR A 25 0.47 -14.70 -3.53
C THR A 25 0.41 -16.02 -2.77
N TYR A 26 0.84 -17.12 -3.40
CA TYR A 26 0.83 -18.43 -2.74
C TYR A 26 1.70 -18.42 -1.48
N TRP A 27 2.93 -17.91 -1.57
CA TRP A 27 3.85 -17.84 -0.43
C TRP A 27 3.27 -17.02 0.73
N LEU A 28 2.74 -15.83 0.43
CA LEU A 28 2.12 -14.97 1.42
C LEU A 28 0.91 -15.65 2.09
N CYS A 29 0.07 -16.35 1.32
CA CYS A 29 -1.10 -17.04 1.85
C CYS A 29 -0.76 -18.27 2.71
N VAL A 30 0.28 -19.05 2.40
CA VAL A 30 0.60 -20.29 3.15
C VAL A 30 1.55 -20.09 4.32
N THR A 31 2.37 -19.03 4.32
CA THR A 31 3.27 -18.70 5.43
C THR A 31 2.58 -17.87 6.52
N ARG A 32 1.30 -17.57 6.34
CA ARG A 32 0.50 -16.73 7.24
C ARG A 32 -0.80 -17.45 7.58
N THR A 33 -1.27 -17.29 8.81
CA THR A 33 -2.49 -17.93 9.28
C THR A 33 -3.70 -17.35 8.56
N VAL A 34 -4.58 -18.21 8.05
CA VAL A 34 -5.91 -17.81 7.52
C VAL A 34 -6.64 -17.00 8.58
N GLN A 35 -7.04 -15.78 8.23
CA GLN A 35 -7.78 -14.91 9.14
C GLN A 35 -9.27 -15.24 9.07
N GLU A 36 -9.76 -15.91 10.11
CA GLU A 36 -11.18 -15.92 10.41
C GLU A 36 -11.47 -14.83 11.44
N SER A 37 -12.53 -14.07 11.18
CA SER A 37 -13.07 -13.11 12.12
C SER A 37 -14.36 -13.62 12.75
N LYS A 38 -14.62 -13.21 13.99
CA LYS A 38 -15.93 -13.38 14.64
C LYS A 38 -16.84 -12.15 14.51
N LEU A 39 -16.31 -11.01 14.07
CA LEU A 39 -17.03 -9.75 13.95
C LEU A 39 -17.43 -9.46 12.50
N PHE A 40 -16.51 -9.64 11.55
CA PHE A 40 -16.71 -9.41 10.13
C PHE A 40 -16.73 -10.72 9.33
N PRO A 41 -17.55 -10.79 8.26
CA PRO A 41 -17.60 -11.94 7.37
C PRO A 41 -16.42 -11.89 6.37
N VAL A 42 -15.20 -12.09 6.87
CA VAL A 42 -13.94 -11.88 6.13
C VAL A 42 -13.91 -12.60 4.77
N PRO A 43 -14.17 -13.92 4.69
CA PRO A 43 -14.15 -14.60 3.40
C PRO A 43 -15.17 -14.03 2.43
N SER A 44 -16.38 -13.68 2.90
CA SER A 44 -17.44 -13.14 2.04
C SER A 44 -17.04 -11.80 1.43
N TYR A 45 -16.52 -10.88 2.25
CA TYR A 45 -16.15 -9.57 1.74
C TYR A 45 -14.91 -9.62 0.85
N MET A 46 -13.96 -10.54 1.09
CA MET A 46 -12.77 -10.71 0.25
C MET A 46 -13.17 -11.22 -1.15
N MET A 47 -14.07 -12.20 -1.21
CA MET A 47 -14.56 -12.72 -2.48
C MET A 47 -15.30 -11.63 -3.28
N LEU A 48 -16.10 -10.79 -2.60
CA LEU A 48 -16.77 -9.66 -3.25
C LEU A 48 -15.76 -8.61 -3.75
N SER A 49 -14.73 -8.28 -2.96
CA SER A 49 -13.72 -7.30 -3.35
C SER A 49 -12.91 -7.74 -4.57
N TYR A 50 -12.62 -9.04 -4.71
CA TYR A 50 -11.94 -9.60 -5.88
C TYR A 50 -12.78 -9.45 -7.15
N LEU A 51 -14.09 -9.69 -7.07
CA LEU A 51 -14.99 -9.43 -8.20
C LEU A 51 -14.99 -7.94 -8.58
N MET A 52 -15.08 -7.05 -7.59
CA MET A 52 -15.01 -5.61 -7.83
C MET A 52 -13.69 -5.20 -8.49
N ALA A 53 -12.55 -5.74 -8.03
CA ALA A 53 -11.24 -5.49 -8.61
C ALA A 53 -11.19 -5.92 -10.08
N TYR A 54 -11.61 -7.16 -10.40
CA TYR A 54 -11.68 -7.65 -11.78
C TYR A 54 -12.51 -6.74 -12.68
N TYR A 55 -13.69 -6.33 -12.22
CA TYR A 55 -14.64 -5.58 -13.02
C TYR A 55 -14.33 -4.09 -13.15
N ARG A 56 -13.63 -3.48 -12.19
CA ARG A 56 -13.44 -2.02 -12.12
C ARG A 56 -12.01 -1.56 -12.39
N TYR A 57 -10.98 -2.27 -11.91
CA TYR A 57 -9.59 -1.80 -12.00
C TYR A 57 -9.16 -1.39 -13.41
N PRO A 58 -9.43 -2.15 -14.49
CA PRO A 58 -8.96 -1.75 -15.82
C PRO A 58 -9.45 -0.36 -16.24
N SER A 59 -10.71 -0.03 -15.97
CA SER A 59 -11.28 1.27 -16.33
C SER A 59 -10.83 2.39 -15.38
N LEU A 60 -10.72 2.09 -14.07
CA LEU A 60 -10.25 3.07 -13.07
C LEU A 60 -8.78 3.43 -13.27
N LEU A 61 -7.93 2.45 -13.57
CA LEU A 61 -6.53 2.68 -13.88
C LEU A 61 -6.37 3.51 -15.17
N ARG A 62 -7.20 3.29 -16.19
CA ARG A 62 -7.24 4.17 -17.38
C ARG A 62 -7.69 5.58 -17.06
N LYS A 63 -8.63 5.77 -16.13
CA LYS A 63 -9.06 7.11 -15.66
C LYS A 63 -7.89 7.83 -14.98
N ILE A 64 -7.13 7.14 -14.13
CA ILE A 64 -5.91 7.65 -13.50
C ILE A 64 -4.86 8.02 -14.56
N GLU A 65 -4.56 7.08 -15.46
CA GLU A 65 -3.52 7.25 -16.48
C GLU A 65 -3.87 8.29 -17.55
N GLY A 66 -5.16 8.56 -17.77
CA GLY A 66 -5.63 9.69 -18.56
C GLY A 66 -5.17 11.06 -18.01
N ARG A 67 -4.73 11.12 -16.75
CA ARG A 67 -4.23 12.34 -16.10
C ARG A 67 -2.77 12.27 -15.68
N MET A 68 -2.29 11.10 -15.23
CA MET A 68 -0.94 10.90 -14.72
C MET A 68 -0.47 9.47 -14.96
N SER A 69 0.69 9.28 -15.61
CA SER A 69 1.20 7.94 -15.91
C SER A 69 1.51 7.13 -14.65
N ALA A 70 1.48 5.80 -14.76
CA ALA A 70 1.85 4.91 -13.65
C ALA A 70 3.25 5.25 -13.10
N GLU A 71 4.20 5.58 -13.98
CA GLU A 71 5.54 5.97 -13.62
C GLU A 71 5.57 7.25 -12.78
N GLU A 72 4.84 8.29 -13.18
CA GLU A 72 4.78 9.56 -12.46
C GLU A 72 4.11 9.39 -11.09
N VAL A 73 3.05 8.58 -11.00
CA VAL A 73 2.41 8.25 -9.71
C VAL A 73 3.41 7.52 -8.80
N GLY A 74 4.18 6.55 -9.32
CA GLY A 74 5.20 5.84 -8.55
C GLY A 74 6.39 6.71 -8.14
N ASP A 75 6.85 7.64 -8.98
CA ASP A 75 7.89 8.60 -8.62
C ASP A 75 7.44 9.52 -7.46
N ARG A 76 6.17 9.94 -7.46
CA ARG A 76 5.58 10.72 -6.36
C ARG A 76 5.45 9.89 -5.08
N ALA A 77 4.96 8.65 -5.18
CA ALA A 77 4.68 7.77 -4.04
C ALA A 77 5.88 7.55 -3.10
N ARG A 78 7.11 7.69 -3.61
CA ARG A 78 8.36 7.57 -2.84
C ARG A 78 8.55 8.65 -1.77
N ASN A 79 7.83 9.76 -1.87
CA ASN A 79 8.02 10.92 -1.00
C ASN A 79 6.91 11.08 0.05
N MET A 80 5.93 10.16 0.12
CA MET A 80 4.75 10.26 1.01
C MET A 80 4.42 8.92 1.66
N GLY A 81 3.84 8.93 2.86
CA GLY A 81 3.24 7.78 3.54
C GLY A 81 1.74 7.69 3.23
N MET A 82 1.39 7.08 2.11
CA MET A 82 0.00 6.86 1.66
C MET A 82 -0.21 5.40 1.25
N LYS A 83 -1.47 4.96 1.05
CA LYS A 83 -1.77 3.55 0.75
C LYS A 83 -1.25 3.06 -0.59
N ILE A 84 -0.77 3.90 -1.50
CA ILE A 84 -0.17 3.50 -2.79
C ILE A 84 1.23 2.87 -2.70
N GLN A 85 1.56 2.28 -1.57
CA GLN A 85 2.80 1.53 -1.34
C GLN A 85 2.41 0.07 -1.08
N ASN A 86 3.23 -0.69 -0.36
CA ASN A 86 2.78 -2.00 0.11
C ASN A 86 1.74 -1.79 1.24
N PRO A 87 0.75 -2.68 1.39
CA PRO A 87 0.45 -3.84 0.54
C PRO A 87 -0.25 -3.53 -0.80
N ALA A 88 -0.78 -2.32 -1.00
CA ALA A 88 -1.66 -2.02 -2.14
C ALA A 88 -1.02 -2.30 -3.49
N MET A 89 0.19 -1.79 -3.70
CA MET A 89 0.91 -1.96 -4.96
C MET A 89 1.82 -3.18 -4.94
N GLY A 90 2.40 -3.54 -3.78
CA GLY A 90 3.28 -4.71 -3.64
C GLY A 90 2.60 -6.02 -4.04
N TRP A 91 1.34 -6.17 -3.66
CA TRP A 91 0.59 -7.40 -3.92
C TRP A 91 -0.86 -7.17 -4.31
N ALA A 92 -1.56 -6.26 -3.65
CA ALA A 92 -3.03 -6.27 -3.69
C ALA A 92 -3.61 -5.90 -5.05
N LEU A 93 -3.08 -4.90 -5.75
CA LEU A 93 -3.59 -4.48 -7.07
C LEU A 93 -3.55 -5.63 -8.09
N PRO A 94 -2.40 -6.29 -8.37
CA PRO A 94 -2.39 -7.42 -9.30
C PRO A 94 -3.08 -8.64 -8.68
N GLY A 95 -2.89 -8.91 -7.39
CA GLY A 95 -3.44 -10.08 -6.70
C GLY A 95 -4.96 -10.09 -6.71
N PHE A 96 -5.62 -9.02 -6.29
CA PHE A 96 -7.09 -8.94 -6.21
C PHE A 96 -7.75 -9.01 -7.59
N TYR A 97 -7.16 -8.37 -8.59
CA TYR A 97 -7.61 -8.47 -9.98
C TYR A 97 -7.51 -9.92 -10.50
N LEU A 98 -6.36 -10.57 -10.29
CA LEU A 98 -6.12 -11.93 -10.74
C LEU A 98 -6.96 -12.97 -9.99
N LEU A 99 -7.18 -12.78 -8.69
CA LEU A 99 -8.06 -13.64 -7.88
C LEU A 99 -9.52 -13.53 -8.33
N GLY A 100 -10.00 -12.32 -8.63
CA GLY A 100 -11.34 -12.12 -9.18
C GLY A 100 -11.52 -12.81 -10.52
N ARG A 101 -10.53 -12.67 -11.41
CA ARG A 101 -10.49 -13.36 -12.69
C ARG A 101 -10.49 -14.88 -12.51
N GLU A 102 -9.61 -15.40 -11.66
CA GLU A 102 -9.45 -16.84 -11.45
C GLU A 102 -10.69 -17.49 -10.85
N TRP A 103 -11.33 -16.80 -9.91
CA TRP A 103 -12.56 -17.30 -9.33
C TRP A 103 -13.69 -17.40 -10.37
N LEU A 104 -13.83 -16.39 -11.23
CA LEU A 104 -14.81 -16.41 -12.32
C LEU A 104 -14.51 -17.48 -13.39
N ILE A 105 -13.22 -17.78 -13.65
CA ILE A 105 -12.83 -18.93 -14.49
C ILE A 105 -13.28 -20.25 -13.84
N ASN A 106 -13.05 -20.40 -12.54
CA ASN A 106 -13.45 -21.60 -11.80
C ASN A 106 -14.96 -21.80 -11.71
N MET A 107 -15.73 -20.71 -11.73
CA MET A 107 -17.19 -20.77 -11.83
C MET A 107 -17.68 -21.06 -13.26
N GLY A 108 -16.78 -21.17 -14.24
CA GLY A 108 -17.13 -21.39 -15.65
C GLY A 108 -17.75 -20.17 -16.34
N LEU A 109 -17.61 -18.98 -15.74
CA LEU A 109 -18.17 -17.72 -16.27
C LEU A 109 -17.19 -17.00 -17.20
N LEU A 110 -15.90 -17.29 -17.06
CA LEU A 110 -14.83 -16.78 -17.94
C LEU A 110 -13.99 -17.93 -18.47
N ARG A 111 -13.34 -17.67 -19.60
CA ARG A 111 -12.23 -18.47 -20.13
C ARG A 111 -10.92 -17.68 -19.95
N PRO A 112 -9.76 -18.35 -20.00
CA PRO A 112 -8.47 -17.66 -19.98
C PRO A 112 -8.28 -16.64 -21.10
N THR A 113 -9.05 -16.76 -22.19
CA THR A 113 -9.07 -15.85 -23.35
C THR A 113 -10.01 -14.66 -23.17
N ASP A 114 -10.63 -14.46 -22.01
CA ASP A 114 -11.53 -13.33 -21.80
C ASP A 114 -10.81 -12.13 -21.16
N ALA A 115 -11.19 -10.92 -21.60
CA ALA A 115 -10.64 -9.63 -21.18
C ALA A 115 -9.10 -9.49 -21.28
N ILE A 116 -8.48 -10.02 -22.34
CA ILE A 116 -7.01 -10.09 -22.42
C ILE A 116 -6.34 -8.70 -22.46
N GLU A 117 -6.90 -7.72 -23.17
CA GLU A 117 -6.29 -6.38 -23.23
C GLU A 117 -6.36 -5.68 -21.87
N ASP A 118 -7.43 -5.89 -21.09
CA ASP A 118 -7.52 -5.42 -19.71
C ASP A 118 -6.46 -6.07 -18.81
N LEU A 119 -6.27 -7.39 -18.91
CA LEU A 119 -5.24 -8.10 -18.15
C LEU A 119 -3.84 -7.61 -18.49
N ILE A 120 -3.50 -7.49 -19.78
CA ILE A 120 -2.21 -6.94 -20.22
C ILE A 120 -2.02 -5.53 -19.65
N TYR A 121 -3.06 -4.69 -19.74
CA TYR A 121 -3.02 -3.33 -19.25
C TYR A 121 -2.80 -3.22 -17.73
N VAL A 122 -3.56 -3.98 -16.93
CA VAL A 122 -3.42 -3.99 -15.46
C VAL A 122 -2.02 -4.42 -15.05
N MET A 123 -1.49 -5.50 -15.66
CA MET A 123 -0.15 -6.00 -15.33
C MET A 123 0.95 -5.04 -15.79
N ASP A 124 0.79 -4.37 -16.94
CA ASP A 124 1.74 -3.38 -17.42
C ASP A 124 1.73 -2.10 -16.56
N PHE A 125 0.56 -1.59 -16.18
CA PHE A 125 0.41 -0.48 -15.24
C PHE A 125 1.13 -0.79 -13.92
N TRP A 126 0.85 -1.96 -13.33
CA TRP A 126 1.49 -2.42 -12.11
C TRP A 126 3.01 -2.46 -12.22
N LYS A 127 3.53 -3.08 -13.30
CA LYS A 127 4.96 -3.17 -13.58
C LYS A 127 5.60 -1.79 -13.67
N ARG A 128 5.02 -0.86 -14.42
CA ARG A 128 5.56 0.50 -14.61
C ARG A 128 5.58 1.29 -13.32
N PHE A 129 4.50 1.22 -12.54
CA PHE A 129 4.45 1.82 -11.20
C PHE A 129 5.55 1.25 -10.30
N GLN A 130 5.66 -0.08 -10.22
CA GLN A 130 6.60 -0.71 -9.29
C GLN A 130 8.06 -0.40 -9.64
N LEU A 131 8.40 -0.38 -10.94
CA LEU A 131 9.74 -0.03 -11.38
C LEU A 131 10.11 1.43 -11.13
N SER A 132 9.16 2.37 -11.18
CA SER A 132 9.43 3.77 -10.81
C SER A 132 9.53 3.96 -9.30
N TYR A 133 8.67 3.28 -8.53
CA TYR A 133 8.70 3.28 -7.06
C TYR A 133 10.02 2.69 -6.51
N HIS A 134 10.47 1.55 -7.04
CA HIS A 134 11.69 0.84 -6.64
C HIS A 134 12.90 1.16 -7.54
N ARG A 135 12.94 2.33 -8.18
CA ARG A 135 13.99 2.69 -9.15
C ARG A 135 15.42 2.77 -8.59
N ASN A 136 15.59 2.74 -7.27
CA ASN A 136 16.92 2.75 -6.64
C ASN A 136 17.65 1.40 -6.85
N ASP A 137 16.89 0.30 -6.88
CA ASP A 137 17.45 -1.07 -6.83
C ASP A 137 16.88 -1.96 -7.95
N GLY A 138 15.80 -1.54 -8.61
CA GLY A 138 15.32 -2.10 -9.87
C GLY A 138 14.56 -3.42 -9.73
N HIS A 139 13.56 -3.46 -8.85
CA HIS A 139 12.73 -4.64 -8.59
C HIS A 139 11.23 -4.30 -8.61
N ARG A 140 10.36 -5.32 -8.64
CA ARG A 140 8.89 -5.14 -8.66
C ARG A 140 8.20 -5.54 -7.37
N THR A 141 8.79 -6.49 -6.66
CA THR A 141 8.30 -7.06 -5.39
C THR A 141 9.44 -7.07 -4.40
N ASN A 142 9.15 -7.04 -3.10
CA ASN A 142 10.18 -7.14 -2.08
C ASN A 142 10.92 -8.48 -2.15
N LYS A 143 10.26 -9.55 -2.57
CA LYS A 143 10.89 -10.87 -2.79
C LYS A 143 12.05 -10.80 -3.79
N GLU A 144 11.91 -10.07 -4.89
CA GLU A 144 12.99 -9.88 -5.88
C GLU A 144 14.22 -9.18 -5.27
N PHE A 145 14.04 -8.45 -4.16
CA PHE A 145 15.11 -7.76 -3.43
C PHE A 145 15.48 -8.42 -2.09
N GLY A 146 15.25 -9.74 -1.99
CA GLY A 146 15.60 -10.52 -0.80
C GLY A 146 14.72 -10.16 0.40
N HIS A 147 13.44 -9.93 0.16
CA HIS A 147 12.43 -9.52 1.14
C HIS A 147 12.80 -8.24 1.88
N ARG A 148 13.19 -7.21 1.13
CA ARG A 148 13.46 -5.87 1.65
C ARG A 148 12.61 -4.84 0.93
N ASN A 149 12.12 -3.86 1.69
CA ASN A 149 11.36 -2.74 1.15
C ASN A 149 12.14 -1.42 1.32
N GLN A 150 13.23 -1.26 0.58
CA GLN A 150 14.11 -0.10 0.68
C GLN A 150 13.78 0.99 -0.37
N ALA A 151 12.52 1.40 -0.45
CA ALA A 151 12.07 2.36 -1.47
C ALA A 151 12.58 3.80 -1.26
N MET A 152 12.99 4.16 -0.03
CA MET A 152 13.36 5.54 0.31
C MET A 152 14.79 5.89 -0.16
N PRO A 153 15.00 7.09 -0.72
CA PRO A 153 16.32 7.55 -1.15
C PRO A 153 17.20 7.95 0.03
N GLU A 154 18.52 7.93 -0.17
CA GLU A 154 19.52 8.26 0.85
C GLU A 154 19.20 9.58 1.57
N ARG A 155 18.95 10.67 0.83
CA ARG A 155 18.64 12.00 1.38
C ARG A 155 17.51 12.00 2.42
N ARG A 156 16.46 11.19 2.22
CA ARG A 156 15.32 11.06 3.14
C ARG A 156 15.72 10.25 4.37
N LEU A 157 16.43 9.14 4.15
CA LEU A 157 16.94 8.29 5.22
C LEU A 157 17.91 9.03 6.14
N GLN A 158 18.73 9.94 5.59
CA GLN A 158 19.61 10.79 6.38
C GLN A 158 18.83 11.71 7.33
N VAL A 159 17.75 12.35 6.86
CA VAL A 159 16.87 13.20 7.69
C VAL A 159 16.25 12.38 8.82
N PHE A 160 15.66 11.22 8.50
CA PHE A 160 15.10 10.32 9.51
C PHE A 160 16.14 9.86 10.52
N HIS A 161 17.31 9.41 10.05
CA HIS A 161 18.40 8.99 10.92
C HIS A 161 18.87 10.15 11.81
N ALA A 162 19.02 11.36 11.30
CA ALA A 162 19.50 12.49 12.08
C ALA A 162 18.48 12.96 13.12
N ASP A 163 17.19 13.04 12.77
CA ASP A 163 16.22 13.76 13.58
C ASP A 163 15.52 12.91 14.65
N MET A 164 15.57 11.57 14.59
CA MET A 164 15.02 10.70 15.63
C MET A 164 15.54 11.08 17.02
N TYR A 165 14.69 11.08 18.04
CA TYR A 165 15.12 11.20 19.43
C TYR A 165 15.47 9.81 19.97
N ASP A 166 16.64 9.67 20.60
CA ASP A 166 17.03 8.42 21.24
C ASP A 166 16.09 8.09 22.40
N CYS A 167 15.75 6.83 22.61
CA CYS A 167 14.98 6.39 23.78
C CYS A 167 15.57 5.13 24.40
N GLU A 168 15.23 4.89 25.65
CA GLU A 168 15.58 3.71 26.42
C GLU A 168 14.31 3.03 26.94
N GLN A 169 14.36 1.71 27.11
CA GLN A 169 13.23 0.94 27.59
C GLN A 169 12.68 1.52 28.91
N GLY A 170 11.39 1.83 28.93
CA GLY A 170 10.69 2.35 30.12
C GLY A 170 10.92 3.84 30.37
N ASP A 171 11.61 4.56 29.49
CA ASP A 171 11.59 6.02 29.51
C ASP A 171 10.27 6.57 28.94
N GLU A 172 10.00 7.84 29.22
CA GLU A 172 8.71 8.46 28.87
C GLU A 172 8.45 8.52 27.35
N LEU A 173 9.50 8.68 26.52
CA LEU A 173 9.34 8.66 25.06
C LEU A 173 9.06 7.25 24.56
N HIS A 174 9.78 6.27 25.09
CA HIS A 174 9.62 4.86 24.78
C HIS A 174 8.19 4.41 25.10
N GLU A 175 7.69 4.72 26.30
CA GLU A 175 6.33 4.38 26.72
C GLU A 175 5.26 5.09 25.87
N ALA A 176 5.43 6.38 25.58
CA ALA A 176 4.49 7.13 24.75
C ALA A 176 4.43 6.59 23.32
N ALA A 177 5.58 6.28 22.72
CA ALA A 177 5.66 5.72 21.37
C ALA A 177 5.06 4.31 21.30
N GLN A 178 5.35 3.45 22.28
CA GLN A 178 4.77 2.11 22.39
C GLN A 178 3.24 2.17 22.51
N SER A 179 2.70 3.00 23.40
CA SER A 179 1.24 3.17 23.56
C SER A 179 0.60 3.64 22.27
N PHE A 180 1.11 4.72 21.68
CA PHE A 180 0.58 5.28 20.45
C PHE A 180 0.57 4.24 19.32
N MET A 181 1.69 3.57 19.06
CA MET A 181 1.76 2.58 17.97
C MET A 181 0.84 1.39 18.19
N ALA A 182 0.68 0.92 19.43
CA ALA A 182 -0.25 -0.17 19.76
C ALA A 182 -1.70 0.26 19.53
N THR A 183 -2.07 1.44 20.01
CA THR A 183 -3.41 2.02 19.84
C THR A 183 -3.72 2.32 18.38
N ALA A 184 -2.80 2.94 17.64
CA ALA A 184 -2.96 3.19 16.20
C ALA A 184 -3.09 1.90 15.39
N SER A 185 -2.36 0.84 15.74
CA SER A 185 -2.48 -0.47 15.09
C SER A 185 -3.84 -1.11 15.33
N GLN A 186 -4.36 -1.06 16.56
CA GLN A 186 -5.68 -1.59 16.91
C GLN A 186 -6.80 -0.82 16.22
N TYR A 187 -6.70 0.52 16.21
CA TYR A 187 -7.65 1.36 15.50
C TYR A 187 -7.62 1.07 14.00
N GLY A 188 -6.44 1.05 13.38
CA GLY A 188 -6.26 0.74 11.97
C GLY A 188 -6.84 -0.62 11.58
N PHE A 189 -6.71 -1.63 12.45
CA PHE A 189 -7.32 -2.95 12.27
C PHE A 189 -8.85 -2.86 12.20
N LEU A 190 -9.47 -2.08 13.08
CA LEU A 190 -10.92 -1.89 13.10
C LEU A 190 -11.41 -1.02 11.93
N VAL A 191 -10.70 0.07 11.61
CA VAL A 191 -10.96 0.93 10.43
C VAL A 191 -11.04 0.07 9.17
N SER A 192 -10.16 -0.92 9.07
CA SER A 192 -10.01 -1.78 7.90
C SER A 192 -10.73 -3.13 8.04
N CYS A 193 -11.82 -3.20 8.80
CA CYS A 193 -12.68 -4.38 8.93
C CYS A 193 -11.91 -5.67 9.28
N GLU A 194 -11.03 -5.56 10.28
CA GLU A 194 -10.13 -6.60 10.79
C GLU A 194 -9.06 -7.06 9.80
N SER A 195 -8.47 -6.10 9.10
CA SER A 195 -7.28 -6.30 8.28
C SER A 195 -6.19 -5.28 8.62
N ARG A 196 -4.95 -5.59 8.25
CA ARG A 196 -3.79 -4.72 8.52
C ARG A 196 -3.46 -3.75 7.37
N ILE A 197 -4.41 -3.47 6.46
CA ILE A 197 -4.12 -2.69 5.26
C ILE A 197 -3.94 -1.17 5.51
N SER A 198 -4.28 -0.70 6.71
CA SER A 198 -4.07 0.68 7.18
C SER A 198 -2.69 0.90 7.80
N LEU A 199 -1.82 -0.11 7.80
CA LEU A 199 -0.45 0.01 8.25
C LEU A 199 0.50 -0.70 7.30
N HIS A 200 1.72 -0.19 7.22
CA HIS A 200 2.77 -0.76 6.37
C HIS A 200 4.16 -0.46 6.95
N ASN A 201 5.17 -1.25 6.57
CA ASN A 201 6.54 -1.10 7.04
C ASN A 201 7.57 -1.07 5.87
N HIS A 202 8.50 -0.13 5.92
CA HIS A 202 9.67 -0.06 5.06
C HIS A 202 10.95 -0.43 5.80
N GLY A 203 11.95 -0.83 5.01
CA GLY A 203 13.29 -1.18 5.48
C GLY A 203 13.61 -2.66 5.28
N PRO A 204 14.55 -3.20 6.08
CA PRO A 204 15.40 -2.47 7.03
C PRO A 204 16.34 -1.48 6.34
N TYR A 205 16.70 -0.40 7.02
CA TYR A 205 17.77 0.51 6.59
C TYR A 205 18.93 0.47 7.59
N LYS A 206 20.17 0.28 7.13
CA LYS A 206 21.34 0.20 8.03
C LYS A 206 21.73 1.60 8.54
N ILE A 207 21.50 1.88 9.82
CA ILE A 207 21.82 3.17 10.46
C ILE A 207 22.97 3.09 11.48
N GLY A 208 23.48 1.89 11.76
CA GLY A 208 24.69 1.68 12.56
C GLY A 208 25.27 0.28 12.36
N GLU A 209 26.29 -0.09 13.13
CA GLU A 209 26.85 -1.46 13.08
C GLU A 209 25.89 -2.50 13.66
N ASN A 210 25.19 -2.16 14.74
CA ASN A 210 24.18 -3.02 15.38
C ASN A 210 22.78 -2.38 15.39
N LYS A 211 22.53 -1.41 14.49
CA LYS A 211 21.26 -0.68 14.42
C LYS A 211 20.69 -0.67 13.01
N GLU A 212 19.41 -1.00 12.92
CA GLU A 212 18.58 -0.89 11.72
C GLU A 212 17.42 0.08 11.97
N MET A 213 16.93 0.72 10.91
CA MET A 213 15.74 1.55 10.95
C MET A 213 14.62 0.86 10.19
N ILE A 214 13.45 0.80 10.82
CA ILE A 214 12.18 0.48 10.18
C ILE A 214 11.34 1.77 10.15
N VAL A 215 10.66 2.00 9.04
CA VAL A 215 9.70 3.11 8.93
C VAL A 215 8.32 2.51 8.83
N ARG A 216 7.42 2.89 9.74
CA ARG A 216 6.06 2.40 9.81
C ARG A 216 5.08 3.50 9.46
N ASP A 217 4.22 3.25 8.49
CA ASP A 217 3.14 4.16 8.13
C ASP A 217 1.82 3.66 8.71
N PHE A 218 1.01 4.62 9.17
CA PHE A 218 -0.39 4.47 9.53
C PHE A 218 -1.21 5.38 8.62
N MET A 219 -2.23 4.84 7.97
CA MET A 219 -3.04 5.53 6.97
C MET A 219 -4.53 5.38 7.27
N ASP A 220 -5.34 6.29 6.72
CA ASP A 220 -6.79 6.34 6.93
C ASP A 220 -7.20 6.50 8.41
N LEU A 221 -6.49 7.36 9.14
CA LEU A 221 -6.72 7.58 10.57
C LEU A 221 -7.82 8.60 10.87
N ALA A 222 -8.12 9.51 9.94
CA ALA A 222 -9.03 10.64 10.16
C ALA A 222 -10.30 10.52 9.30
N GLU A 223 -11.07 11.60 9.18
CA GLU A 223 -12.13 11.70 8.17
C GLU A 223 -11.50 11.66 6.76
N CYS A 224 -11.41 10.46 6.20
CA CYS A 224 -10.80 10.19 4.89
C CYS A 224 -11.86 9.80 3.87
N ASP A 225 -11.68 8.71 3.14
CA ASP A 225 -12.59 8.20 2.12
C ASP A 225 -13.69 7.29 2.67
N TRP A 226 -13.53 6.81 3.89
CA TRP A 226 -14.41 5.82 4.49
C TRP A 226 -15.64 6.49 5.14
N PRO A 227 -16.88 6.20 4.67
CA PRO A 227 -18.08 6.83 5.21
C PRO A 227 -18.34 6.46 6.69
N TRP A 228 -17.73 5.37 7.17
CA TRP A 228 -17.83 4.99 8.58
C TRP A 228 -16.92 5.78 9.51
N LEU A 229 -15.97 6.55 8.97
CA LEU A 229 -15.10 7.45 9.74
C LEU A 229 -15.64 8.87 9.85
N ASP A 230 -16.58 9.27 8.98
CA ASP A 230 -17.28 10.55 9.11
C ASP A 230 -17.91 10.69 10.51
N ASP A 231 -17.67 11.82 11.18
CA ASP A 231 -18.00 12.10 12.60
C ASP A 231 -17.28 11.23 13.66
N VAL A 232 -16.85 10.01 13.30
CA VAL A 232 -16.10 9.12 14.20
C VAL A 232 -14.70 9.64 14.44
N ALA A 233 -14.05 10.07 13.36
CA ALA A 233 -12.65 10.49 13.35
C ALA A 233 -12.49 12.01 13.22
N GLU A 234 -13.55 12.79 13.46
CA GLU A 234 -13.55 14.26 13.32
C GLU A 234 -12.44 14.94 14.13
N GLY A 235 -12.12 14.38 15.30
CA GLY A 235 -11.12 14.87 16.24
C GLY A 235 -9.71 14.27 16.07
N VAL A 236 -9.45 13.49 15.02
CA VAL A 236 -8.11 12.98 14.71
C VAL A 236 -7.40 13.95 13.77
N ASP A 237 -6.25 14.48 14.21
CA ASP A 237 -5.59 15.60 13.53
C ASP A 237 -4.95 15.22 12.17
N TYR A 238 -4.48 13.99 12.05
CA TYR A 238 -3.70 13.53 10.89
C TYR A 238 -4.30 12.28 10.29
N ASN A 239 -4.53 12.29 8.99
CA ASN A 239 -5.00 11.11 8.28
C ASN A 239 -3.89 10.06 8.08
N ASN A 240 -2.65 10.52 7.87
CA ASN A 240 -1.49 9.67 7.68
C ASN A 240 -0.37 10.07 8.65
N LEU A 241 0.25 9.08 9.29
CA LEU A 241 1.37 9.25 10.21
C LEU A 241 2.47 8.24 9.90
N THR A 242 3.71 8.72 9.84
CA THR A 242 4.91 7.93 9.60
C THR A 242 5.77 7.93 10.86
N VAL A 243 6.05 6.75 11.40
CA VAL A 243 6.91 6.53 12.57
C VAL A 243 8.23 5.91 12.11
N THR A 244 9.31 6.61 12.38
CA THR A 244 10.67 6.08 12.20
C THR A 244 11.12 5.40 13.49
N MET A 245 11.64 4.19 13.40
CA MET A 245 12.04 3.36 14.54
C MET A 245 13.49 2.91 14.35
N ALA A 246 14.40 3.42 15.19
CA ALA A 246 15.75 2.87 15.31
C ALA A 246 15.71 1.65 16.24
N VAL A 247 16.18 0.51 15.76
CA VAL A 247 16.15 -0.78 16.46
C VAL A 247 17.58 -1.30 16.58
N LYS A 248 17.99 -1.67 17.79
CA LYS A 248 19.28 -2.31 18.05
C LYS A 248 19.16 -3.83 18.11
N ASP A 249 20.26 -4.54 17.83
CA ASP A 249 20.42 -5.96 18.15
C ASP A 249 19.31 -6.87 17.58
N ALA A 250 18.81 -6.51 16.39
CA ALA A 250 17.90 -7.29 15.56
C ALA A 250 18.22 -7.02 14.09
N HIS A 251 18.11 -8.07 13.27
CA HIS A 251 18.16 -7.96 11.83
C HIS A 251 16.79 -8.29 11.25
N PHE A 252 16.13 -7.34 10.57
CA PHE A 252 14.87 -7.58 9.88
C PHE A 252 15.13 -8.28 8.55
N TYR A 253 15.20 -9.61 8.59
CA TYR A 253 15.50 -10.43 7.41
C TYR A 253 14.31 -10.54 6.44
N LEU A 254 13.11 -10.16 6.88
CA LEU A 254 11.89 -10.18 6.08
C LEU A 254 11.14 -8.86 6.25
N VAL A 255 10.88 -8.18 5.15
CA VAL A 255 9.85 -7.14 4.98
C VAL A 255 9.11 -7.47 3.68
N ASP A 256 7.95 -8.10 3.81
CA ASP A 256 7.23 -8.71 2.68
C ASP A 256 6.32 -7.73 1.92
N ASP A 257 5.72 -8.19 0.83
CA ASP A 257 4.82 -7.39 -0.01
C ASP A 257 3.44 -7.13 0.64
N TRP A 258 3.17 -7.72 1.81
CA TRP A 258 2.05 -7.33 2.68
C TRP A 258 2.41 -6.22 3.67
N GLY A 259 3.67 -5.79 3.69
CA GLY A 259 4.15 -4.78 4.63
C GLY A 259 4.38 -5.32 6.03
N SER A 260 4.40 -6.64 6.21
CA SER A 260 4.77 -7.29 7.47
C SER A 260 6.29 -7.48 7.53
N PHE A 261 6.82 -7.63 8.76
CA PHE A 261 8.23 -7.94 8.94
C PHE A 261 8.46 -9.10 9.91
N GLU A 262 9.62 -9.73 9.80
CA GLU A 262 10.19 -10.64 10.80
C GLU A 262 11.66 -10.26 11.05
N ALA A 263 12.14 -10.53 12.25
CA ALA A 263 13.49 -10.19 12.66
C ALA A 263 14.15 -11.31 13.47
N GLU A 264 15.47 -11.42 13.35
CA GLU A 264 16.29 -12.35 14.13
C GLU A 264 17.46 -11.60 14.80
N PRO A 265 17.62 -11.70 16.14
CA PRO A 265 16.62 -12.22 17.09
C PRO A 265 15.33 -11.38 17.06
N GLU A 266 14.22 -11.94 17.54
CA GLU A 266 12.88 -11.32 17.49
C GLU A 266 12.87 -9.85 17.92
N PHE A 267 12.08 -9.02 17.23
CA PHE A 267 11.90 -7.63 17.61
C PHE A 267 11.04 -7.52 18.89
N THR A 268 11.65 -7.03 19.96
CA THR A 268 11.01 -6.78 21.25
C THR A 268 11.09 -5.30 21.59
N ALA A 269 10.18 -4.84 22.46
CA ALA A 269 10.06 -3.42 22.80
C ALA A 269 11.36 -2.79 23.32
N ASP A 270 12.19 -3.55 24.05
CA ASP A 270 13.48 -3.11 24.60
C ASP A 270 14.56 -2.82 23.55
N LYS A 271 14.36 -3.29 22.31
CA LYS A 271 15.26 -3.05 21.19
C LYS A 271 15.00 -1.70 20.51
N LEU A 272 13.87 -1.06 20.76
CA LEU A 272 13.56 0.27 20.25
C LEU A 272 14.44 1.30 20.97
N VAL A 273 15.30 1.98 20.21
CA VAL A 273 16.29 2.93 20.75
C VAL A 273 16.20 4.32 20.15
N GLY A 274 15.26 4.57 19.25
CA GLY A 274 14.99 5.91 18.75
C GLY A 274 13.68 5.98 17.99
N VAL A 275 13.03 7.13 18.09
CA VAL A 275 11.71 7.38 17.51
C VAL A 275 11.66 8.76 16.86
N GLY A 276 11.00 8.85 15.71
CA GLY A 276 10.62 10.11 15.08
C GLY A 276 9.25 10.00 14.44
N LEU A 277 8.53 11.13 14.37
CA LEU A 277 7.15 11.18 13.91
C LEU A 277 6.97 12.22 12.80
N TYR A 278 6.29 11.83 11.73
CA TYR A 278 6.04 12.65 10.55
C TYR A 278 4.62 12.45 10.02
N THR A 279 4.18 13.35 9.15
CA THR A 279 2.96 13.22 8.35
C THR A 279 3.26 13.56 6.88
N SER A 280 2.53 12.96 5.95
CA SER A 280 2.59 13.33 4.53
C SER A 280 1.36 12.84 3.78
N ASP A 281 1.12 13.46 2.64
CA ASP A 281 0.19 13.03 1.61
C ASP A 281 0.62 13.56 0.23
N ASN A 282 -0.20 13.32 -0.78
CA ASN A 282 0.00 13.75 -2.16
C ASN A 282 0.02 15.27 -2.37
N ILE A 283 -0.33 16.07 -1.36
CA ILE A 283 -0.33 17.54 -1.43
C ILE A 283 0.69 18.17 -0.46
N SER A 284 1.64 17.38 0.02
CA SER A 284 2.73 17.79 0.92
C SER A 284 4.11 17.84 0.22
N GLU A 285 5.03 18.66 0.75
CA GLU A 285 6.45 18.69 0.34
C GLU A 285 7.23 17.55 1.01
N GLY A 286 6.78 16.32 0.76
CA GLY A 286 7.26 15.11 1.42
C GLY A 286 6.86 15.03 2.90
N HIS A 287 7.61 14.27 3.70
CA HIS A 287 7.25 14.07 5.11
C HIS A 287 7.61 15.28 5.97
N ILE A 288 6.60 15.78 6.68
CA ILE A 288 6.62 16.95 7.56
C ILE A 288 6.73 16.44 9.01
N PRO A 289 7.66 16.95 9.82
CA PRO A 289 7.79 16.55 11.21
C PRO A 289 6.55 16.92 12.04
N VAL A 290 6.16 16.04 12.97
CA VAL A 290 5.01 16.23 13.87
C VAL A 290 5.49 16.15 15.31
N GLY A 291 5.48 17.28 16.03
CA GLY A 291 5.94 17.35 17.41
C GLY A 291 7.46 17.19 17.59
N MET A 292 8.27 17.32 16.54
CA MET A 292 9.70 17.01 16.58
C MET A 292 10.61 18.16 17.05
N GLY A 293 10.06 19.30 17.49
CA GLY A 293 10.86 20.47 17.90
C GLY A 293 11.70 20.24 19.15
N SER A 294 11.22 19.41 20.08
CA SER A 294 11.99 18.86 21.19
C SER A 294 11.56 17.43 21.51
N ARG A 295 12.30 16.77 22.42
CA ARG A 295 11.91 15.45 22.94
C ARG A 295 10.58 15.53 23.69
N GLU A 296 10.40 16.56 24.50
CA GLU A 296 9.21 16.78 25.32
C GLU A 296 7.98 17.04 24.44
N GLU A 297 8.13 17.86 23.40
CA GLU A 297 7.07 18.10 22.42
C GLU A 297 6.62 16.82 21.73
N LEU A 298 7.57 15.93 21.39
CA LEU A 298 7.25 14.64 20.75
C LEU A 298 6.46 13.74 21.70
N ILE A 299 6.85 13.68 22.97
CA ILE A 299 6.14 12.92 24.01
C ILE A 299 4.70 13.41 24.15
N GLU A 300 4.50 14.73 24.31
CA GLU A 300 3.19 15.34 24.45
C GLU A 300 2.32 15.08 23.21
N THR A 301 2.93 15.16 22.03
CA THR A 301 2.26 14.89 20.75
C THR A 301 1.81 13.44 20.64
N LEU A 302 2.67 12.47 20.95
CA LEU A 302 2.32 11.04 20.93
C LEU A 302 1.17 10.73 21.90
N LYS A 303 1.21 11.30 23.12
CA LYS A 303 0.13 11.15 24.11
C LYS A 303 -1.18 11.77 23.66
N LYS A 304 -1.14 12.94 23.02
CA LYS A 304 -2.33 13.59 22.44
C LYS A 304 -2.95 12.72 21.35
N LEU A 305 -2.14 12.26 20.39
CA LEU A 305 -2.61 11.43 19.27
C LEU A 305 -3.16 10.08 19.75
N ASP A 306 -2.51 9.45 20.74
CA ASP A 306 -3.00 8.24 21.39
C ASP A 306 -4.40 8.45 22.01
N GLY A 307 -4.64 9.59 22.67
CA GLY A 307 -5.95 9.98 23.19
C GLY A 307 -7.02 10.16 22.09
N GLN A 308 -6.67 10.87 21.01
CA GLN A 308 -7.57 11.07 19.86
C GLN A 308 -7.99 9.74 19.22
N ILE A 309 -7.02 8.84 19.01
CA ILE A 309 -7.27 7.53 18.42
C ILE A 309 -8.11 6.64 19.34
N LYS A 310 -7.89 6.67 20.66
CA LYS A 310 -8.73 5.94 21.63
C LYS A 310 -10.19 6.38 21.56
N GLU A 311 -10.44 7.70 21.49
CA GLU A 311 -11.78 8.24 21.34
C GLU A 311 -12.43 7.81 20.02
N ALA A 312 -11.71 7.93 18.90
CA ALA A 312 -12.18 7.51 17.59
C ALA A 312 -12.47 6.00 17.56
N THR A 313 -11.63 5.18 18.20
CA THR A 313 -11.81 3.72 18.32
C THR A 313 -13.11 3.39 19.05
N GLU A 314 -13.41 4.06 20.17
CA GLU A 314 -14.66 3.83 20.91
C GLU A 314 -15.89 4.18 20.06
N LYS A 315 -15.86 5.33 19.38
CA LYS A 315 -16.96 5.75 18.50
C LYS A 315 -17.14 4.77 17.34
N LEU A 316 -16.05 4.29 16.76
CA LEU A 316 -16.07 3.33 15.65
C LEU A 316 -16.68 1.99 16.08
N TRP A 317 -16.29 1.47 17.26
CA TRP A 317 -16.89 0.26 17.83
C TRP A 317 -18.40 0.38 17.99
N ARG A 318 -18.89 1.51 18.54
CA ARG A 318 -20.32 1.75 18.70
C ARG A 318 -21.05 1.76 17.35
N ARG A 319 -20.41 2.26 16.30
CA ARG A 319 -20.97 2.27 14.94
C ARG A 319 -21.04 0.88 14.34
N ILE A 320 -19.94 0.14 14.38
CA ILE A 320 -19.84 -1.22 13.81
C ILE A 320 -20.78 -2.19 14.53
N ALA A 321 -20.95 -2.04 15.85
CA ALA A 321 -21.88 -2.85 16.62
C ALA A 321 -23.35 -2.73 16.16
N GLY A 322 -23.69 -1.64 15.47
CA GLY A 322 -25.03 -1.43 14.89
C GLY A 322 -25.18 -1.92 13.45
N TRP A 323 -24.13 -2.48 12.84
CA TRP A 323 -24.17 -2.87 11.43
C TRP A 323 -24.95 -4.15 11.17
N SER A 324 -25.67 -4.16 10.05
CA SER A 324 -26.16 -5.39 9.45
C SER A 324 -25.02 -6.18 8.83
N ARG A 325 -25.26 -7.46 8.53
CA ARG A 325 -24.30 -8.30 7.80
C ARG A 325 -23.93 -7.70 6.44
N ASP A 326 -24.88 -7.11 5.72
CA ASP A 326 -24.62 -6.49 4.42
C ASP A 326 -23.74 -5.26 4.54
N GLN A 327 -23.92 -4.45 5.59
CA GLN A 327 -23.03 -3.32 5.89
C GLN A 327 -21.60 -3.80 6.21
N MET A 328 -21.46 -4.90 6.94
CA MET A 328 -20.15 -5.50 7.23
C MET A 328 -19.48 -6.07 5.96
N ILE A 329 -20.26 -6.70 5.06
CA ILE A 329 -19.74 -7.12 3.74
C ILE A 329 -19.26 -5.89 2.96
N ASP A 330 -20.09 -4.86 2.85
CA ASP A 330 -19.78 -3.69 2.03
C ASP A 330 -18.54 -2.97 2.54
N ALA A 331 -18.46 -2.73 3.86
CA ALA A 331 -17.31 -2.08 4.47
C ALA A 331 -16.03 -2.87 4.21
N GLY A 332 -16.03 -4.19 4.41
CA GLY A 332 -14.87 -5.04 4.15
C GLY A 332 -14.50 -5.13 2.67
N ALA A 333 -15.50 -5.24 1.79
CA ALA A 333 -15.29 -5.39 0.35
C ALA A 333 -14.72 -4.10 -0.24
N ILE A 334 -15.30 -2.95 0.13
CA ILE A 334 -14.81 -1.62 -0.23
C ILE A 334 -13.39 -1.41 0.29
N THR A 335 -13.12 -1.75 1.57
CA THR A 335 -11.80 -1.64 2.19
C THR A 335 -10.72 -2.36 1.38
N TYR A 336 -10.96 -3.60 0.95
CA TYR A 336 -10.02 -4.38 0.15
C TYR A 336 -9.96 -3.90 -1.30
N PHE A 337 -11.10 -3.71 -1.95
CA PHE A 337 -11.17 -3.27 -3.34
C PHE A 337 -10.47 -1.93 -3.53
N ALA A 338 -10.72 -0.97 -2.64
CA ALA A 338 -10.22 0.38 -2.76
C ALA A 338 -8.81 0.57 -2.16
N ILE A 339 -8.08 -0.52 -1.88
CA ILE A 339 -6.73 -0.44 -1.30
C ILE A 339 -5.76 0.42 -2.13
N CYS A 340 -5.93 0.48 -3.45
CA CYS A 340 -5.12 1.28 -4.38
C CYS A 340 -5.77 2.62 -4.78
N LYS A 341 -6.87 3.04 -4.11
CA LYS A 341 -7.64 4.25 -4.45
C LYS A 341 -6.81 5.54 -4.44
N ASP A 342 -5.77 5.57 -3.60
CA ASP A 342 -4.92 6.74 -3.43
C ASP A 342 -4.13 7.07 -4.72
N LEU A 343 -4.07 6.15 -5.69
CA LEU A 343 -3.57 6.43 -7.05
C LEU A 343 -4.43 7.52 -7.71
N ALA A 344 -5.75 7.48 -7.52
CA ALA A 344 -6.68 8.48 -8.02
C ALA A 344 -6.61 9.79 -7.24
N HIS A 345 -6.31 9.76 -5.94
CA HIS A 345 -6.01 10.97 -5.17
C HIS A 345 -4.76 11.67 -5.69
N VAL A 346 -3.67 10.94 -5.91
CA VAL A 346 -2.43 11.49 -6.48
C VAL A 346 -2.65 12.08 -7.87
N ALA A 347 -3.40 11.40 -8.73
CA ALA A 347 -3.75 11.92 -10.06
C ALA A 347 -4.79 13.05 -10.00
N GLY A 348 -5.47 13.25 -8.86
CA GLY A 348 -6.54 14.23 -8.67
C GLY A 348 -7.79 13.92 -9.49
N VAL A 349 -8.11 12.63 -9.65
CA VAL A 349 -9.31 12.14 -10.36
C VAL A 349 -10.18 11.24 -9.48
N TYR A 350 -9.97 11.28 -8.16
CA TYR A 350 -10.72 10.47 -7.22
C TYR A 350 -12.22 10.82 -7.25
N ASP A 351 -13.05 9.78 -7.14
CA ASP A 351 -14.50 9.89 -7.12
C ASP A 351 -15.06 8.80 -6.17
N PRO A 352 -15.82 9.15 -5.12
CA PRO A 352 -16.44 8.17 -4.24
C PRO A 352 -17.28 7.11 -4.98
N ASP A 353 -17.92 7.45 -6.11
CA ASP A 353 -18.72 6.49 -6.89
C ASP A 353 -17.85 5.40 -7.57
N ASP A 354 -16.56 5.69 -7.78
CA ASP A 354 -15.58 4.76 -8.33
C ASP A 354 -14.98 3.83 -7.28
N TRP A 355 -14.93 4.25 -6.01
CA TRP A 355 -14.13 3.56 -4.99
C TRP A 355 -14.93 3.06 -3.79
N VAL A 356 -16.08 3.67 -3.49
CA VAL A 356 -16.88 3.43 -2.27
C VAL A 356 -18.25 2.81 -2.60
N MET A 357 -18.37 2.17 -3.78
CA MET A 357 -19.59 1.53 -4.26
C MET A 357 -19.31 0.10 -4.71
N VAL A 358 -20.21 -0.83 -4.40
CA VAL A 358 -20.18 -2.22 -4.90
C VAL A 358 -20.69 -2.26 -6.32
N ASP A 359 -19.88 -2.73 -7.28
CA ASP A 359 -20.24 -2.86 -8.70
C ASP A 359 -21.47 -3.76 -8.87
N GLU A 360 -22.47 -3.34 -9.66
CA GLU A 360 -23.71 -4.10 -9.86
C GLU A 360 -23.49 -5.52 -10.40
N ARG A 361 -22.37 -5.79 -11.09
CA ARG A 361 -22.05 -7.13 -11.59
C ARG A 361 -21.54 -8.01 -10.46
N ALA A 362 -20.74 -7.46 -9.56
CA ALA A 362 -20.25 -8.14 -8.36
C ALA A 362 -21.41 -8.38 -7.37
N GLU A 363 -22.31 -7.42 -7.23
CA GLU A 363 -23.47 -7.49 -6.33
C GLU A 363 -24.37 -8.72 -6.60
N ARG A 364 -24.45 -9.17 -7.86
CA ARG A 364 -25.22 -10.38 -8.24
C ARG A 364 -24.74 -11.65 -7.56
N PHE A 365 -23.50 -11.67 -7.05
CA PHE A 365 -22.93 -12.81 -6.35
C PHE A 365 -23.21 -12.80 -4.85
N ARG A 366 -23.66 -11.68 -4.27
CA ARG A 366 -23.91 -11.55 -2.81
C ARG A 366 -24.74 -12.70 -2.23
N PRO A 367 -25.82 -13.19 -2.86
CA PRO A 367 -26.60 -14.30 -2.30
C PRO A 367 -25.80 -15.61 -2.10
N LEU A 368 -24.69 -15.80 -2.83
CA LEU A 368 -23.79 -16.94 -2.67
C LEU A 368 -22.82 -16.76 -1.49
N LEU A 369 -22.52 -15.51 -1.12
CA LEU A 369 -21.46 -15.14 -0.19
C LEU A 369 -21.87 -15.27 1.29
N ASN A 370 -22.39 -16.44 1.66
CA ASN A 370 -22.53 -16.83 3.07
C ASN A 370 -21.19 -17.30 3.65
N ASP A 371 -21.11 -17.45 4.99
CA ASP A 371 -19.84 -17.75 5.67
C ASP A 371 -19.24 -19.10 5.26
N GLU A 372 -20.07 -20.14 5.09
CA GLU A 372 -19.64 -21.49 4.75
C GLU A 372 -19.07 -21.55 3.34
N PHE A 373 -19.87 -21.13 2.35
CA PHE A 373 -19.45 -21.13 0.95
C PHE A 373 -18.24 -20.22 0.74
N SER A 374 -18.24 -19.01 1.32
CA SER A 374 -17.13 -18.07 1.11
C SER A 374 -15.83 -18.55 1.74
N ARG A 375 -15.88 -19.16 2.93
CA ARG A 375 -14.71 -19.75 3.59
C ARG A 375 -14.11 -20.86 2.72
N ASP A 376 -14.95 -21.78 2.26
CA ASP A 376 -14.47 -22.94 1.50
C ASP A 376 -13.98 -22.51 0.11
N ALA A 377 -14.72 -21.65 -0.59
CA ALA A 377 -14.30 -21.12 -1.88
C ALA A 377 -12.97 -20.34 -1.79
N LEU A 378 -12.81 -19.48 -0.78
CA LEU A 378 -11.55 -18.75 -0.59
C LEU A 378 -10.41 -19.71 -0.23
N GLY A 379 -10.66 -20.68 0.66
CA GLY A 379 -9.67 -21.69 1.06
C GLY A 379 -9.15 -22.51 -0.12
N GLU A 380 -10.05 -22.94 -1.01
CA GLU A 380 -9.68 -23.65 -2.24
C GLU A 380 -8.93 -22.77 -3.23
N LEU A 381 -9.33 -21.50 -3.36
CA LEU A 381 -8.75 -20.54 -4.30
C LEU A 381 -7.30 -20.15 -3.94
N VAL A 382 -7.02 -19.81 -2.68
CA VAL A 382 -5.71 -19.23 -2.29
C VAL A 382 -4.84 -20.13 -1.41
N GLY A 383 -5.44 -21.03 -0.64
CA GLY A 383 -4.70 -21.89 0.30
C GLY A 383 -4.35 -23.23 -0.31
N LEU A 384 -5.38 -24.00 -0.68
CA LEU A 384 -5.22 -25.35 -1.20
C LEU A 384 -4.82 -25.36 -2.68
N VAL A 385 -5.26 -24.35 -3.44
CA VAL A 385 -5.00 -24.20 -4.88
C VAL A 385 -5.45 -25.47 -5.63
N SER A 386 -6.69 -25.89 -5.34
CA SER A 386 -7.23 -27.19 -5.78
C SER A 386 -8.23 -27.09 -6.92
N HIS A 387 -8.63 -25.87 -7.30
CA HIS A 387 -9.66 -25.71 -8.30
C HIS A 387 -9.23 -26.25 -9.68
N PRO A 388 -10.19 -26.66 -10.55
CA PRO A 388 -9.87 -27.25 -11.84
C PRO A 388 -8.97 -26.39 -12.73
N SER A 389 -9.15 -25.07 -12.74
CA SER A 389 -8.31 -24.17 -13.55
C SER A 389 -6.87 -24.06 -13.03
N GLN A 390 -6.66 -24.40 -11.76
CA GLN A 390 -5.38 -24.31 -11.07
C GLN A 390 -4.55 -25.59 -11.21
N GLN A 391 -5.13 -26.68 -11.72
CA GLN A 391 -4.41 -27.92 -11.98
C GLN A 391 -3.63 -27.81 -13.29
N VAL A 392 -2.36 -28.18 -13.27
CA VAL A 392 -1.50 -28.24 -14.45
C VAL A 392 -1.01 -29.67 -14.69
N MET A 393 -0.29 -29.89 -15.78
CA MET A 393 0.24 -31.21 -16.11
C MET A 393 1.22 -31.76 -15.06
N ASP A 394 1.17 -33.06 -14.82
CA ASP A 394 1.90 -33.78 -13.76
C ASP A 394 3.44 -33.63 -13.76
N TYR A 395 4.06 -33.17 -14.86
CA TYR A 395 5.50 -32.88 -14.89
C TYR A 395 5.86 -31.43 -14.53
N THR A 396 4.91 -30.64 -14.06
CA THR A 396 5.14 -29.28 -13.55
C THR A 396 5.18 -29.29 -12.03
N MET A 397 6.02 -28.45 -11.43
CA MET A 397 6.10 -28.26 -9.99
C MET A 397 6.00 -26.77 -9.67
N ALA A 398 5.06 -26.40 -8.80
CA ALA A 398 4.96 -25.05 -8.26
C ALA A 398 6.14 -24.72 -7.34
N MET A 399 6.57 -23.45 -7.32
CA MET A 399 7.78 -22.99 -6.62
C MET A 399 7.86 -23.41 -5.14
N HIS A 400 6.74 -23.30 -4.40
CA HIS A 400 6.74 -23.48 -2.95
C HIS A 400 6.10 -24.78 -2.48
N SER A 401 5.14 -25.33 -3.23
CA SER A 401 4.43 -26.55 -2.84
C SER A 401 4.95 -27.81 -3.50
N ASN A 402 5.73 -27.70 -4.58
CA ASN A 402 6.14 -28.81 -5.45
C ASN A 402 4.98 -29.61 -6.08
N ASN A 403 3.73 -29.16 -5.92
CA ASN A 403 2.56 -29.80 -6.52
C ASN A 403 2.40 -29.36 -8.00
N PRO A 404 1.70 -30.15 -8.84
CA PRO A 404 1.38 -29.77 -10.21
C PRO A 404 0.20 -28.79 -10.24
N THR A 405 0.38 -27.64 -9.58
CA THR A 405 -0.63 -26.58 -9.49
C THR A 405 -0.08 -25.21 -9.87
N ARG A 406 -0.96 -24.29 -10.24
CA ARG A 406 -0.68 -22.87 -10.50
C ARG A 406 -1.87 -22.04 -10.04
N MET A 407 -1.62 -20.98 -9.28
CA MET A 407 -2.72 -20.16 -8.74
C MET A 407 -3.53 -19.44 -9.81
N TYR A 408 -2.87 -18.85 -10.82
CA TYR A 408 -3.54 -18.07 -11.87
C TYR A 408 -3.39 -18.70 -13.26
N SER A 409 -4.51 -18.79 -13.99
CA SER A 409 -4.59 -19.28 -15.35
C SER A 409 -3.95 -18.31 -16.34
N SER A 410 -2.85 -18.69 -16.99
CA SER A 410 -2.13 -17.89 -18.00
C SER A 410 -2.95 -17.60 -19.26
N ILE A 411 -2.55 -16.58 -20.02
CA ILE A 411 -3.08 -16.34 -21.37
C ILE A 411 -2.53 -17.43 -22.30
N PRO A 412 -3.39 -18.17 -23.03
CA PRO A 412 -2.93 -19.21 -23.95
C PRO A 412 -2.28 -18.60 -25.20
N TYR A 413 -1.19 -19.20 -25.69
CA TYR A 413 -0.44 -18.69 -26.85
C TYR A 413 -1.21 -18.79 -28.18
N SER A 414 -2.24 -19.63 -28.25
CA SER A 414 -3.10 -19.80 -29.43
C SER A 414 -3.82 -18.52 -29.85
N VAL A 415 -3.95 -17.52 -28.97
CA VAL A 415 -4.46 -16.19 -29.33
C VAL A 415 -3.59 -15.48 -30.37
N LEU A 416 -2.28 -15.76 -30.41
CA LEU A 416 -1.36 -15.25 -31.43
C LEU A 416 -1.61 -15.90 -32.80
N SER A 417 -2.28 -17.05 -32.82
CA SER A 417 -2.65 -17.78 -34.03
C SER A 417 -4.12 -17.60 -34.41
N GLY A 418 -4.80 -16.61 -33.83
CA GLY A 418 -6.17 -16.25 -34.18
C GLY A 418 -7.26 -16.96 -33.38
N GLU A 419 -6.95 -17.60 -32.24
CA GLU A 419 -7.99 -18.04 -31.31
C GLU A 419 -8.86 -16.85 -30.86
N PRO A 420 -10.20 -16.96 -30.94
CA PRO A 420 -11.08 -15.87 -30.52
C PRO A 420 -10.93 -15.53 -29.03
N PHE A 421 -10.76 -14.25 -28.73
CA PHE A 421 -10.67 -13.72 -27.38
C PHE A 421 -11.58 -12.49 -27.21
N THR A 422 -11.91 -12.14 -25.96
CA THR A 422 -12.59 -10.87 -25.66
C THR A 422 -11.60 -9.84 -25.14
N VAL A 423 -11.78 -8.58 -25.52
CA VAL A 423 -10.79 -7.52 -25.25
C VAL A 423 -10.87 -6.98 -23.83
N SER A 424 -12.09 -6.84 -23.28
CA SER A 424 -12.31 -6.14 -22.02
C SER A 424 -13.48 -6.74 -21.22
N CYS A 425 -13.44 -6.56 -19.89
CA CYS A 425 -14.56 -6.83 -18.99
C CYS A 425 -15.65 -5.74 -19.01
N GLY A 426 -15.46 -4.68 -19.79
CA GLY A 426 -16.41 -3.58 -19.95
C GLY A 426 -16.07 -2.33 -19.13
N PRO A 427 -16.87 -1.25 -19.25
CA PRO A 427 -16.68 -0.01 -18.50
C PRO A 427 -16.93 -0.21 -16.99
N VAL A 428 -16.71 0.85 -16.20
CA VAL A 428 -17.24 0.94 -14.84
C VAL A 428 -18.77 1.02 -14.91
N PHE A 429 -19.47 0.18 -14.15
CA PHE A 429 -20.91 0.24 -13.99
C PHE A 429 -21.28 1.00 -12.70
N PRO A 430 -22.53 1.51 -12.59
CA PRO A 430 -23.04 2.04 -11.33
C PRO A 430 -22.88 1.01 -10.21
N GLY A 431 -22.70 1.51 -8.98
CA GLY A 431 -22.65 0.66 -7.81
C GLY A 431 -23.68 1.05 -6.76
N ALA A 432 -23.81 0.18 -5.76
CA ALA A 432 -24.67 0.39 -4.61
C ALA A 432 -23.88 0.16 -3.31
N SER A 433 -24.38 0.70 -2.21
CA SER A 433 -23.82 0.46 -0.88
C SER A 433 -24.94 0.49 0.17
N HIS A 434 -24.84 -0.41 1.14
CA HIS A 434 -25.70 -0.47 2.33
C HIS A 434 -25.19 0.44 3.46
N LEU A 435 -24.02 1.07 3.26
CA LEU A 435 -23.44 2.05 4.17
C LEU A 435 -24.05 3.43 3.96
N ASN A 436 -23.83 4.32 4.92
CA ASN A 436 -24.23 5.72 4.76
C ASN A 436 -23.44 6.37 3.61
N PRO A 437 -24.03 7.35 2.91
CA PRO A 437 -23.30 8.15 1.93
C PRO A 437 -22.11 8.85 2.58
N LYS A 438 -21.01 8.93 1.83
CA LYS A 438 -19.80 9.64 2.25
C LYS A 438 -20.06 11.14 2.37
N LYS A 439 -19.66 11.77 3.47
CA LYS A 439 -19.64 13.22 3.61
C LYS A 439 -18.50 13.84 2.82
N ASP A 440 -18.71 15.03 2.28
CA ASP A 440 -17.71 15.75 1.48
C ASP A 440 -16.66 16.45 2.36
N VAL A 441 -15.86 15.63 3.06
CA VAL A 441 -14.79 16.08 3.96
C VAL A 441 -13.63 15.09 3.92
N TYR A 442 -12.42 15.63 3.72
CA TYR A 442 -11.18 14.88 3.65
C TYR A 442 -10.10 15.60 4.46
N THR A 443 -9.58 14.95 5.49
CA THR A 443 -8.46 15.44 6.29
C THR A 443 -7.14 15.21 5.56
N THR A 444 -6.43 16.30 5.28
CA THR A 444 -5.14 16.31 4.56
C THR A 444 -4.09 17.11 5.34
N THR A 445 -2.84 17.09 4.88
CA THR A 445 -1.76 17.96 5.39
C THR A 445 -2.04 19.45 5.22
N ARG A 446 -3.03 19.83 4.38
CA ARG A 446 -3.49 21.21 4.19
C ARG A 446 -4.81 21.51 4.93
N GLY A 447 -5.20 20.65 5.86
CA GLY A 447 -6.46 20.76 6.61
C GLY A 447 -7.59 19.95 5.98
N LYS A 448 -8.83 20.25 6.39
CA LYS A 448 -10.03 19.61 5.86
C LYS A 448 -10.43 20.26 4.53
N LEU A 449 -10.61 19.44 3.50
CA LEU A 449 -10.97 19.88 2.15
C LEU A 449 -12.26 19.19 1.69
N THR A 450 -12.98 19.85 0.78
CA THR A 450 -13.98 19.18 -0.08
C THR A 450 -13.27 18.32 -1.14
N LEU A 451 -13.98 17.36 -1.73
CA LEU A 451 -13.49 16.54 -2.83
C LEU A 451 -13.02 17.40 -4.02
N ALA A 452 -13.80 18.42 -4.36
CA ALA A 452 -13.49 19.31 -5.46
C ALA A 452 -12.18 20.09 -5.22
N GLU A 453 -11.98 20.59 -4.00
CA GLU A 453 -10.74 21.26 -3.62
C GLU A 453 -9.57 20.28 -3.61
N TYR A 454 -9.76 19.09 -3.04
CA TYR A 454 -8.71 18.09 -2.95
C TYR A 454 -8.23 17.66 -4.34
N ASN A 455 -9.13 17.25 -5.23
CA ASN A 455 -8.78 16.88 -6.60
C ASN A 455 -8.09 18.03 -7.34
N ARG A 456 -8.59 19.26 -7.23
CA ARG A 456 -7.98 20.43 -7.88
C ARG A 456 -6.55 20.66 -7.38
N ILE A 457 -6.32 20.62 -6.06
CA ILE A 457 -4.98 20.81 -5.50
C ILE A 457 -4.05 19.67 -5.92
N SER A 458 -4.51 18.40 -5.89
CA SER A 458 -3.73 17.25 -6.34
C SER A 458 -3.29 17.37 -7.81
N GLN A 459 -4.15 17.92 -8.66
CA GLN A 459 -3.84 18.17 -10.07
C GLN A 459 -2.80 19.28 -10.29
N GLU A 460 -2.86 20.33 -9.46
CA GLU A 460 -2.01 21.52 -9.59
C GLU A 460 -0.66 21.36 -8.88
N PHE A 461 -0.63 20.61 -7.78
CA PHE A 461 0.55 20.48 -6.93
C PHE A 461 1.52 19.43 -7.46
N VAL A 462 2.79 19.81 -7.51
CA VAL A 462 3.92 18.93 -7.84
C VAL A 462 5.00 19.20 -6.80
N PRO A 463 5.34 18.21 -5.94
CA PRO A 463 6.40 18.37 -4.95
C PRO A 463 7.70 18.86 -5.59
N GLU A 464 8.49 19.65 -4.86
CA GLU A 464 9.72 20.23 -5.39
C GLU A 464 10.65 19.14 -5.96
N LEU A 465 10.82 18.03 -5.24
CA LEU A 465 11.65 16.88 -5.65
C LEU A 465 11.14 16.14 -6.89
N CYS A 466 9.87 16.33 -7.26
CA CYS A 466 9.26 15.75 -8.46
C CYS A 466 9.33 16.70 -9.66
N GLN A 467 9.87 17.91 -9.51
CA GLN A 467 10.05 18.84 -10.62
C GLN A 467 11.09 18.30 -11.61
N PRO A 468 11.00 18.62 -12.93
CA PRO A 468 11.91 18.09 -13.95
C PRO A 468 13.41 18.29 -13.65
N ARG A 469 13.76 19.33 -12.87
CA ARG A 469 15.13 19.61 -12.41
C ARG A 469 15.69 18.49 -11.54
N TYR A 470 14.87 17.86 -10.70
CA TYR A 470 15.30 16.90 -9.68
C TYR A 470 14.80 15.48 -9.94
N LEU A 471 13.71 15.32 -10.68
CA LEU A 471 13.00 14.06 -10.88
C LEU A 471 13.94 12.89 -11.23
N HIS A 472 14.89 13.10 -12.13
CA HIS A 472 15.80 12.04 -12.62
C HIS A 472 17.15 11.97 -11.89
N LEU A 473 17.34 12.74 -10.81
CA LEU A 473 18.55 12.68 -9.99
C LEU A 473 18.43 11.54 -8.99
N CYS A 474 18.97 10.36 -9.33
CA CYS A 474 19.01 9.20 -8.43
C CYS A 474 20.30 9.17 -7.59
N ASP A 475 20.35 8.28 -6.60
CA ASP A 475 21.50 8.13 -5.70
C ASP A 475 22.79 7.75 -6.46
N THR A 476 22.66 7.05 -7.60
CA THR A 476 23.78 6.80 -8.52
C THR A 476 24.33 8.08 -9.14
N TRP A 477 23.46 9.03 -9.54
CA TRP A 477 23.93 10.32 -10.04
C TRP A 477 24.61 11.13 -8.94
N VAL A 478 23.98 11.20 -7.75
CA VAL A 478 24.52 11.92 -6.59
C VAL A 478 25.92 11.42 -6.21
N LYS A 479 26.15 10.11 -6.23
CA LYS A 479 27.47 9.51 -5.95
C LYS A 479 28.62 10.14 -6.74
N TYR A 480 28.39 10.53 -7.99
CA TYR A 480 29.41 11.14 -8.86
C TYR A 480 29.34 12.67 -8.90
N HIS A 481 28.27 13.28 -8.36
CA HIS A 481 27.99 14.71 -8.45
C HIS A 481 27.74 15.38 -7.10
N ALA A 482 28.08 14.73 -5.98
CA ALA A 482 27.85 15.25 -4.63
C ALA A 482 28.51 16.61 -4.35
N HIS A 483 29.53 16.97 -5.14
CA HIS A 483 30.24 18.25 -5.07
C HIS A 483 29.56 19.39 -5.83
N THR A 484 28.51 19.11 -6.60
CA THR A 484 27.81 20.11 -7.43
C THR A 484 26.77 20.86 -6.61
N ASP A 485 26.50 22.12 -6.99
CA ASP A 485 25.40 22.90 -6.39
C ASP A 485 24.04 22.22 -6.57
N LEU A 486 23.82 21.53 -7.70
CA LEU A 486 22.56 20.83 -7.94
C LEU A 486 22.33 19.66 -6.96
N ALA A 487 23.38 18.91 -6.63
CA ALA A 487 23.28 17.85 -5.61
C ALA A 487 23.07 18.44 -4.21
N ARG A 488 23.74 19.55 -3.91
CA ARG A 488 23.55 20.30 -2.66
C ARG A 488 22.10 20.78 -2.50
N GLU A 489 21.55 21.45 -3.52
CA GLU A 489 20.17 21.92 -3.55
C GLU A 489 19.17 20.77 -3.37
N LEU A 490 19.34 19.65 -4.10
CA LEU A 490 18.49 18.46 -3.97
C LEU A 490 18.40 17.97 -2.51
N TYR A 491 19.52 17.93 -1.80
CA TYR A 491 19.57 17.53 -0.39
C TYR A 491 19.02 18.62 0.53
N GLU A 492 19.31 19.90 0.26
CA GLU A 492 18.78 21.02 1.05
C GLU A 492 17.25 21.09 1.01
N THR A 493 16.62 20.74 -0.12
CA THR A 493 15.15 20.63 -0.23
C THR A 493 14.60 19.60 0.77
N GLU A 494 15.20 18.40 0.85
CA GLU A 494 14.79 17.36 1.79
C GLU A 494 15.06 17.75 3.26
N GLN A 495 16.19 18.41 3.50
CA GLN A 495 16.67 18.80 4.83
C GLN A 495 15.98 20.04 5.40
N LYS A 496 15.09 20.70 4.64
CA LYS A 496 14.49 22.00 4.99
C LYS A 496 13.86 22.06 6.39
N HIS A 497 13.23 20.96 6.79
CA HIS A 497 12.57 20.81 8.09
C HIS A 497 13.39 20.02 9.11
N SER A 498 14.60 19.59 8.74
CA SER A 498 15.44 18.79 9.62
C SER A 498 16.00 19.62 10.77
N ARG A 499 16.03 19.04 11.97
CA ARG A 499 16.60 19.68 13.15
C ARG A 499 18.12 19.74 13.07
N LEU A 500 18.74 18.67 12.56
CA LEU A 500 20.20 18.53 12.52
C LEU A 500 20.82 18.77 11.14
N LEU A 501 20.07 18.54 10.05
CA LEU A 501 20.63 18.56 8.70
C LEU A 501 20.32 19.81 7.89
N LYS A 502 19.49 20.73 8.38
CA LYS A 502 19.12 21.92 7.62
C LYS A 502 20.35 22.69 7.12
N GLY A 503 20.48 22.80 5.80
CA GLY A 503 21.58 23.50 5.12
C GLY A 503 22.91 22.74 5.09
N LYS A 504 22.94 21.43 5.38
CA LYS A 504 24.16 20.62 5.29
C LYS A 504 24.46 20.17 3.86
N GLY A 505 23.43 20.01 3.03
CA GLY A 505 23.57 19.58 1.64
C GLY A 505 23.93 18.11 1.49
N ALA A 506 24.50 17.77 0.33
CA ALA A 506 24.90 16.41 -0.02
C ALA A 506 26.28 16.03 0.55
N GLY A 507 26.58 14.73 0.55
CA GLY A 507 27.92 14.20 0.84
C GLY A 507 28.16 13.78 2.30
N LEU A 508 27.16 13.97 3.18
CA LEU A 508 27.21 13.40 4.52
C LEU A 508 27.21 11.87 4.46
N ARG A 509 28.02 11.26 5.32
CA ARG A 509 28.00 9.82 5.59
C ARG A 509 27.24 9.55 6.89
N ARG A 510 26.88 8.29 7.09
CA ARG A 510 26.27 7.79 8.32
C ARG A 510 27.04 8.20 9.58
N ASP A 511 28.37 8.12 9.54
CA ASP A 511 29.22 8.49 10.69
C ASP A 511 29.17 10.00 10.98
N ASP A 512 29.00 10.84 9.94
CA ASP A 512 28.80 12.28 10.12
C ASP A 512 27.45 12.56 10.80
N ILE A 513 26.40 11.81 10.43
CA ILE A 513 25.07 11.91 11.05
C ILE A 513 25.14 11.48 12.51
N GLU A 514 25.80 10.35 12.82
CA GLU A 514 26.01 9.90 14.19
C GLU A 514 26.81 10.91 15.03
N ALA A 515 27.78 11.60 14.43
CA ALA A 515 28.50 12.67 15.11
C ALA A 515 27.60 13.88 15.41
N LEU A 516 26.72 14.24 14.47
CA LEU A 516 25.74 15.33 14.66
C LEU A 516 24.68 15.00 15.71
N ARG A 517 24.28 13.73 15.85
CA ARG A 517 23.32 13.30 16.89
C ARG A 517 23.90 13.39 18.31
N LYS A 518 25.22 13.24 18.45
CA LYS A 518 25.94 13.24 19.73
C LYS A 518 26.39 14.63 20.20
N GLY A 519 26.52 15.58 19.26
CA GLY A 519 26.91 16.96 19.53
C GLY A 519 25.70 17.84 19.79
#